data_AF-A0A522NKQ7-F1
#
_entry.id   AF-A0A522NKQ7-F1
#
_cell.length_a   1.000
_cell.length_b   1.000
_cell.length_c   1.000
_cell.angle_alpha   90.00
_cell.angle_beta   90.00
_cell.angle_gamma   90.00
#
_symmetry.space_group_name_H-M   'P 1'
#
loop_
_entity.id
_entity.type
_entity.pdbx_description
1 polymer ?
#
loop_
_entity_poly.entity_id
_entity_poly.type
_entity_poly.pdbx_seq_one_letter_code
_entity_poly.pdbx_strand_id
1 'polypeptide(L)'
;MQTHTADPATADIRRPSPGLWLAASAEIAVALVVATILFSSRHASPPMSHSDMASMPDMSPKPVQIHWQATTLIFAALTVAALIWWLATRARIPAVVAAVGLIAVGASGEVRAMSVQSHLVAMAALEALLVAAPLLFIGALRPRQSSAAVSRSALWMAPVILAVALNSTLLIALHVPAVHDRGMDLAAVPLWLAPLVVSVGLVFWATILLTTRHVDPRVRRCAMIVGQEVAAILGLAVLIRPFPYMHHANPFGLSSAVDQRLGGILMFAACAAAAMPLAKRIAPQEHRTEDHVH
;
A
#
# COMPACT_ATOMS: atom_id res chain seq x y z
N MET A 1 -52.97 -34.40 2.47
CA MET A 1 -52.46 -33.67 3.64
C MET A 1 -50.98 -34.02 3.78
N GLN A 2 -50.12 -33.20 3.18
CA GLN A 2 -48.65 -33.26 3.27
C GLN A 2 -48.16 -31.81 3.15
N THR A 3 -47.30 -31.45 4.09
CA THR A 3 -46.74 -30.12 4.38
C THR A 3 -45.63 -29.72 3.42
N HIS A 4 -45.54 -28.44 3.08
CA HIS A 4 -44.25 -27.79 2.84
C HIS A 4 -44.29 -26.33 3.29
N THR A 5 -43.96 -26.13 4.57
CA THR A 5 -43.37 -24.90 5.08
C THR A 5 -41.99 -24.75 4.45
N ALA A 6 -41.82 -23.78 3.55
CA ALA A 6 -40.50 -23.37 3.10
C ALA A 6 -39.99 -22.26 4.04
N ASP A 7 -38.99 -22.62 4.84
CA ASP A 7 -38.23 -21.73 5.70
C ASP A 7 -37.57 -20.59 4.89
N PRO A 8 -37.41 -19.39 5.47
CA PRO A 8 -36.72 -18.29 4.84
C PRO A 8 -35.22 -18.61 4.73
N ALA A 9 -34.73 -18.69 3.49
CA ALA A 9 -33.30 -18.78 3.21
C ALA A 9 -32.57 -17.59 3.84
N THR A 10 -31.98 -17.84 5.01
CA THR A 10 -30.99 -16.98 5.65
C THR A 10 -29.84 -16.77 4.68
N ALA A 11 -29.73 -15.55 4.17
CA ALA A 11 -28.65 -15.13 3.29
C ALA A 11 -27.31 -15.31 4.01
N ASP A 12 -26.58 -16.35 3.63
CA ASP A 12 -25.22 -16.62 4.08
C ASP A 12 -24.33 -15.40 3.82
N ILE A 13 -24.04 -14.66 4.89
CA ILE A 13 -23.02 -13.63 4.91
C ILE A 13 -21.69 -14.38 4.78
N ARG A 14 -21.21 -14.59 3.55
CA ARG A 14 -19.92 -15.26 3.26
C ARG A 14 -18.82 -14.61 4.08
N ARG A 15 -18.44 -15.28 5.16
CA ARG A 15 -17.31 -14.92 6.02
C ARG A 15 -16.02 -14.93 5.17
N PRO A 16 -15.16 -13.92 5.29
CA PRO A 16 -13.88 -13.90 4.58
C PRO A 16 -13.04 -15.13 4.96
N SER A 17 -12.36 -15.70 3.97
CA SER A 17 -11.61 -16.94 4.14
C SER A 17 -10.52 -16.81 5.20
N PRO A 18 -10.24 -17.86 5.99
CA PRO A 18 -9.20 -17.85 7.03
C PRO A 18 -7.82 -17.44 6.52
N GLY A 19 -7.52 -17.73 5.25
CA GLY A 19 -6.26 -17.33 4.62
C GLY A 19 -6.10 -15.83 4.41
N LEU A 20 -7.21 -15.09 4.19
CA LEU A 20 -7.16 -13.62 4.11
C LEU A 20 -6.89 -12.99 5.48
N TRP A 21 -7.40 -13.63 6.54
CA TRP A 21 -7.14 -13.23 7.92
C TRP A 21 -5.70 -13.46 8.32
N LEU A 22 -5.13 -14.61 7.96
CA LEU A 22 -3.73 -14.91 8.23
C LEU A 22 -2.79 -13.97 7.46
N ALA A 23 -3.08 -13.67 6.19
CA ALA A 23 -2.28 -12.74 5.40
C ALA A 23 -2.31 -11.31 6.00
N ALA A 24 -3.49 -10.78 6.31
CA ALA A 24 -3.62 -9.46 6.91
C ALA A 24 -3.03 -9.38 8.33
N SER A 25 -3.15 -10.46 9.12
CA SER A 25 -2.57 -10.52 10.47
C SER A 25 -1.06 -10.64 10.42
N ALA A 26 -0.51 -11.39 9.47
CA ALA A 26 0.93 -11.47 9.24
C ALA A 26 1.49 -10.11 8.80
N GLU A 27 0.77 -9.37 7.98
CA GLU A 27 1.18 -8.04 7.51
C GLU A 27 1.18 -7.01 8.65
N ILE A 28 0.16 -7.03 9.52
CA ILE A 28 0.11 -6.19 10.72
C ILE A 28 1.17 -6.62 11.72
N ALA A 29 1.41 -7.92 11.89
CA ALA A 29 2.45 -8.43 12.77
C ALA A 29 3.85 -8.04 12.26
N VAL A 30 4.10 -8.08 10.95
CA VAL A 30 5.35 -7.62 10.34
C VAL A 30 5.49 -6.10 10.50
N ALA A 31 4.43 -5.32 10.24
CA ALA A 31 4.45 -3.88 10.43
C ALA A 31 4.69 -3.51 11.91
N LEU A 32 4.09 -4.24 12.86
CA LEU A 32 4.30 -4.07 14.29
C LEU A 32 5.70 -4.53 14.71
N VAL A 33 6.21 -5.67 14.23
CA VAL A 33 7.57 -6.14 14.52
C VAL A 33 8.60 -5.16 13.98
N VAL A 34 8.43 -4.68 12.75
CA VAL A 34 9.26 -3.62 12.17
C VAL A 34 9.17 -2.36 13.03
N ALA A 35 7.98 -1.86 13.34
CA ALA A 35 7.82 -0.71 14.24
C ALA A 35 8.51 -0.96 15.60
N THR A 36 8.33 -2.14 16.19
CA THR A 36 8.91 -2.49 17.49
C THR A 36 10.43 -2.53 17.40
N ILE A 37 11.03 -3.12 16.37
CA ILE A 37 12.48 -3.12 16.12
C ILE A 37 12.99 -1.70 15.92
N LEU A 38 12.27 -0.86 15.17
CA LEU A 38 12.62 0.54 14.92
C LEU A 38 12.53 1.41 16.19
N PHE A 39 11.61 1.10 17.12
CA PHE A 39 11.45 1.83 18.38
C PHE A 39 12.25 1.25 19.55
N SER A 40 12.59 -0.05 19.53
CA SER A 40 13.39 -0.73 20.56
C SER A 40 14.89 -0.68 20.33
N SER A 41 15.34 -0.35 19.11
CA SER A 41 16.76 -0.10 18.80
C SER A 41 17.26 1.28 19.22
N ARG A 42 16.44 2.07 19.93
CA ARG A 42 16.98 3.12 20.79
C ARG A 42 17.70 2.44 21.95
N HIS A 43 18.97 2.10 21.79
CA HIS A 43 20.06 2.11 22.79
C HIS A 43 21.24 1.27 22.29
N ALA A 44 22.26 1.95 21.75
CA ALA A 44 23.69 1.68 21.95
C ALA A 44 24.48 2.65 21.07
N SER A 45 24.79 3.84 21.59
CA SER A 45 25.92 4.60 21.06
C SER A 45 27.18 3.78 21.33
N PRO A 46 27.97 3.39 20.31
CA PRO A 46 29.28 2.82 20.58
C PRO A 46 30.17 3.91 21.20
N PRO A 47 31.00 3.58 22.19
CA PRO A 47 31.99 4.51 22.71
C PRO A 47 33.00 4.82 21.60
N MET A 48 33.26 6.10 21.39
CA MET A 48 34.34 6.61 20.54
C MET A 48 35.66 5.91 20.92
N SER A 49 36.36 5.38 19.91
CA SER A 49 37.80 5.19 20.01
C SER A 49 38.49 5.94 18.86
N HIS A 50 39.51 6.67 19.25
CA HIS A 50 40.19 7.73 18.50
C HIS A 50 41.05 7.19 17.34
N SER A 51 41.10 7.95 16.23
CA SER A 51 42.35 8.23 15.50
C SER A 51 42.17 9.50 14.66
N ASP A 52 42.96 10.51 14.98
CA ASP A 52 43.14 11.76 14.24
C ASP A 52 43.39 11.54 12.75
N MET A 53 42.64 12.22 11.88
CA MET A 53 43.20 12.98 10.75
C MET A 53 42.33 14.20 10.45
N ALA A 54 42.92 15.37 10.72
CA ALA A 54 42.75 16.64 9.99
C ALA A 54 41.33 17.07 9.58
N SER A 55 40.75 17.90 10.44
CA SER A 55 39.82 19.00 10.16
C SER A 55 39.70 19.44 8.69
N MET A 56 38.80 18.83 7.94
CA MET A 56 37.82 19.62 7.19
C MET A 56 36.64 19.85 8.14
N PRO A 57 35.97 21.01 8.16
CA PRO A 57 34.67 21.08 8.81
C PRO A 57 33.79 20.10 8.06
N ASP A 58 33.55 18.95 8.68
CA ASP A 58 32.54 17.99 8.29
C ASP A 58 31.23 18.76 8.17
N MET A 59 30.91 19.23 6.98
CA MET A 59 29.54 19.49 6.55
C MET A 59 28.84 18.14 6.35
N SER A 60 29.01 17.21 7.30
CA SER A 60 28.12 16.08 7.43
C SER A 60 26.76 16.68 7.71
N PRO A 61 25.79 16.61 6.78
CA PRO A 61 24.48 17.19 6.98
C PRO A 61 23.91 16.59 8.26
N LYS A 62 23.71 17.45 9.28
CA LYS A 62 23.12 17.00 10.54
C LYS A 62 21.75 16.38 10.19
N PRO A 63 21.45 15.15 10.66
CA PRO A 63 20.16 14.56 10.41
C PRO A 63 19.07 15.52 10.90
N VAL A 64 18.10 15.83 10.04
CA VAL A 64 16.99 16.71 10.41
C VAL A 64 16.27 16.06 11.58
N GLN A 65 16.29 16.71 12.73
CA GLN A 65 15.59 16.22 13.91
C GLN A 65 14.09 16.27 13.67
N ILE A 66 13.45 15.11 13.60
CA ILE A 66 12.00 14.99 13.43
C ILE A 66 11.34 15.22 14.79
N HIS A 67 10.66 16.35 14.93
CA HIS A 67 9.87 16.65 16.12
C HIS A 67 8.47 16.04 15.96
N TRP A 68 8.23 14.93 16.65
CA TRP A 68 6.94 14.25 16.64
C TRP A 68 5.89 15.07 17.37
N GLN A 69 4.85 15.49 16.66
CA GLN A 69 3.71 16.13 17.31
C GLN A 69 2.81 15.08 17.96
N ALA A 70 2.33 15.36 19.18
CA ALA A 70 1.38 14.51 19.88
C ALA A 70 0.11 14.26 19.05
N THR A 71 -0.31 15.25 18.25
CA THR A 71 -1.42 15.16 17.30
C THR A 71 -1.20 14.05 16.27
N THR A 72 -0.03 14.00 15.63
CA THR A 72 0.33 12.97 14.65
C THR A 72 0.30 11.57 15.27
N LEU A 73 0.81 11.43 16.49
CA LEU A 73 0.78 10.16 17.22
C LEU A 73 -0.66 9.72 17.58
N ILE A 74 -1.50 10.67 18.01
CA ILE A 74 -2.92 10.41 18.28
C ILE A 74 -3.63 9.97 16.99
N PHE A 75 -3.44 10.68 15.87
CA PHE A 75 -4.02 10.29 14.59
C PHE A 75 -3.53 8.91 14.13
N ALA A 76 -2.25 8.60 14.30
CA ALA A 76 -1.72 7.27 14.00
C ALA A 76 -2.37 6.19 14.85
N ALA A 77 -2.48 6.39 16.17
CA ALA A 77 -3.13 5.45 17.08
C ALA A 77 -4.62 5.25 16.73
N LEU A 78 -5.35 6.33 16.45
CA LEU A 78 -6.75 6.28 16.02
C LEU A 78 -6.91 5.56 14.67
N THR A 79 -5.98 5.77 13.75
CA THR A 79 -5.96 5.08 12.44
C THR A 79 -5.78 3.58 12.63
N VAL A 80 -4.83 3.16 13.49
CA VAL A 80 -4.61 1.75 13.83
C VAL A 80 -5.85 1.16 14.50
N ALA A 81 -6.46 1.86 15.45
CA ALA A 81 -7.70 1.42 16.10
C ALA A 81 -8.84 1.25 15.09
N ALA A 82 -9.00 2.18 14.14
CA ALA A 82 -9.97 2.09 13.06
C ALA A 82 -9.70 0.91 12.12
N LEU A 83 -8.43 0.63 11.80
CA LEU A 83 -8.04 -0.54 11.01
C LEU A 83 -8.38 -1.85 11.74
N ILE A 84 -8.04 -1.97 13.02
CA ILE A 84 -8.38 -3.14 13.85
C ILE A 84 -9.90 -3.32 13.90
N TRP A 85 -10.63 -2.23 14.12
CA TRP A 85 -12.08 -2.25 14.15
C TRP A 85 -12.67 -2.67 12.79
N TRP A 86 -12.14 -2.14 11.68
CA TRP A 86 -12.52 -2.57 10.35
C TRP A 86 -12.21 -4.04 10.11
N LEU A 87 -11.06 -4.55 10.54
CA LEU A 87 -10.73 -5.95 10.39
C LEU A 87 -11.76 -6.81 11.13
N ALA A 88 -12.03 -6.50 12.40
CA ALA A 88 -12.97 -7.23 13.25
C ALA A 88 -14.41 -7.24 12.73
N THR A 89 -14.91 -6.10 12.26
CA THR A 89 -16.34 -5.93 11.93
C THR A 89 -16.63 -5.93 10.43
N ARG A 90 -15.63 -5.62 9.61
CA ARG A 90 -15.75 -5.34 8.17
C ARG A 90 -16.81 -4.27 7.86
N ALA A 91 -17.10 -3.40 8.82
CA ALA A 91 -18.06 -2.31 8.66
C ALA A 91 -17.51 -1.18 7.78
N ARG A 92 -18.42 -0.45 7.12
CA ARG A 92 -18.05 0.63 6.18
C ARG A 92 -17.43 1.83 6.88
N ILE A 93 -18.00 2.25 8.02
CA ILE A 93 -17.54 3.42 8.77
C ILE A 93 -16.06 3.28 9.18
N PRO A 94 -15.63 2.21 9.88
CA PRO A 94 -14.23 2.09 10.26
C PRO A 94 -13.29 1.97 9.06
N ALA A 95 -13.74 1.44 7.91
CA ALA A 95 -12.94 1.42 6.68
C ALA A 95 -12.66 2.85 6.14
N VAL A 96 -13.70 3.70 6.10
CA VAL A 96 -13.55 5.10 5.66
C VAL A 96 -12.68 5.88 6.64
N VAL A 97 -12.91 5.70 7.94
CA VAL A 97 -12.10 6.35 8.99
C VAL A 97 -10.63 5.92 8.87
N ALA A 98 -10.37 4.62 8.68
CA ALA A 98 -9.02 4.11 8.46
C ALA A 98 -8.37 4.68 7.18
N ALA A 99 -9.11 4.76 6.07
CA ALA A 99 -8.61 5.35 4.83
C ALA A 99 -8.21 6.82 5.01
N VAL A 100 -9.09 7.62 5.62
CA VAL A 100 -8.81 9.04 5.92
C VAL A 100 -7.63 9.17 6.88
N GLY A 101 -7.55 8.32 7.90
CA GLY A 101 -6.45 8.27 8.84
C GLY A 101 -5.11 7.96 8.18
N LEU A 102 -5.05 6.96 7.29
CA LEU A 102 -3.86 6.64 6.51
C LEU A 102 -3.42 7.82 5.63
N ILE A 103 -4.37 8.54 5.02
CA ILE A 103 -4.07 9.73 4.22
C ILE A 103 -3.50 10.85 5.10
N ALA A 104 -4.13 11.12 6.25
CA ALA A 104 -3.69 12.17 7.17
C ALA A 104 -2.29 11.88 7.74
N VAL A 105 -2.04 10.63 8.16
CA VAL A 105 -0.73 10.20 8.68
C VAL A 105 0.32 10.23 7.56
N GLY A 106 0.02 9.67 6.39
CA GLY A 106 0.94 9.65 5.24
C GLY A 106 1.29 11.05 4.71
N ALA A 107 0.37 12.01 4.83
CA ALA A 107 0.57 13.41 4.44
C ALA A 107 1.17 14.29 5.55
N SER A 108 1.37 13.77 6.77
CA SER A 108 1.95 14.53 7.89
C SER A 108 3.36 15.02 7.59
N GLY A 109 3.77 16.12 8.21
CA GLY A 109 5.10 16.68 8.01
C GLY A 109 6.20 15.72 8.42
N GLU A 110 5.97 14.97 9.50
CA GLU A 110 6.90 14.01 10.08
C GLU A 110 7.11 12.81 9.16
N VAL A 111 6.05 12.21 8.63
CA VAL A 111 6.17 11.10 7.67
C VAL A 111 6.84 11.58 6.39
N ARG A 112 6.45 12.75 5.87
CA ARG A 112 7.06 13.33 4.67
C ARG A 112 8.55 13.64 4.83
N ALA A 113 8.97 14.10 6.01
CA ALA A 113 10.39 14.32 6.33
C ALA A 113 11.15 12.99 6.45
N MET A 114 10.57 12.00 7.12
CA MET A 114 11.15 10.65 7.20
C MET A 114 11.28 9.97 5.85
N SER A 115 10.31 10.15 4.94
CA SER A 115 10.33 9.57 3.60
C SER A 115 11.50 10.07 2.75
N VAL A 116 12.06 11.26 3.02
CA VAL A 116 13.27 11.73 2.34
C VAL A 116 14.52 11.01 2.89
N GLN A 117 14.50 10.62 4.17
CA GLN A 117 15.66 10.02 4.85
C GLN A 117 15.65 8.48 4.85
N SER A 118 14.49 7.86 4.61
CA SER A 118 14.31 6.41 4.61
C SER A 118 13.43 5.99 3.44
N HIS A 119 14.00 5.18 2.56
CA HIS A 119 13.30 4.54 1.45
C HIS A 119 12.21 3.59 1.96
N LEU A 120 12.46 2.89 3.08
CA LEU A 120 11.44 2.06 3.73
C LEU A 120 10.19 2.88 4.11
N VAL A 121 10.38 4.05 4.74
CA VAL A 121 9.25 4.93 5.10
C VAL A 121 8.58 5.51 3.85
N ALA A 122 9.36 5.87 2.84
CA ALA A 122 8.81 6.31 1.56
C ALA A 122 7.91 5.24 0.93
N MET A 123 8.36 3.99 0.88
CA MET A 123 7.58 2.87 0.35
C MET A 123 6.34 2.58 1.20
N ALA A 124 6.46 2.61 2.53
CA ALA A 124 5.31 2.42 3.43
C ALA A 124 4.24 3.49 3.22
N ALA A 125 4.64 4.77 3.12
CA ALA A 125 3.73 5.88 2.85
C ALA A 125 3.12 5.77 1.45
N LEU A 126 3.92 5.43 0.44
CA LEU A 126 3.46 5.25 -0.93
C LEU A 126 2.40 4.15 -1.02
N GLU A 127 2.67 2.97 -0.46
CA GLU A 127 1.71 1.84 -0.45
C GLU A 127 0.44 2.17 0.34
N ALA A 128 0.58 2.87 1.48
CA ALA A 128 -0.57 3.30 2.27
C ALA A 128 -1.49 4.24 1.46
N LEU A 129 -0.91 5.20 0.73
CA LEU A 129 -1.64 6.22 -0.03
C LEU A 129 -2.14 5.71 -1.39
N LEU A 130 -1.36 4.88 -2.09
CA LEU A 130 -1.64 4.40 -3.45
C LEU A 130 -2.51 3.13 -3.46
N VAL A 131 -2.39 2.29 -2.43
CA VAL A 131 -3.04 0.98 -2.37
C VAL A 131 -4.01 0.88 -1.21
N ALA A 132 -3.54 0.97 0.03
CA ALA A 132 -4.36 0.64 1.19
C ALA A 132 -5.55 1.59 1.37
N ALA A 133 -5.32 2.90 1.40
CA ALA A 133 -6.37 3.89 1.59
C ALA A 133 -7.41 3.86 0.45
N PRO A 134 -7.02 3.85 -0.85
CA PRO A 134 -7.97 3.68 -1.95
C PRO A 134 -8.81 2.41 -1.86
N LEU A 135 -8.19 1.26 -1.55
CA LEU A 135 -8.90 -0.02 -1.43
C LEU A 135 -9.90 -0.02 -0.27
N LEU A 136 -9.52 0.54 0.88
CA LEU A 136 -10.42 0.69 2.03
C LEU A 136 -11.60 1.60 1.69
N PHE A 137 -11.32 2.74 1.05
CA PHE A 137 -12.34 3.71 0.65
C PHE A 137 -13.33 3.12 -0.35
N ILE A 138 -12.84 2.53 -1.44
CA ILE A 138 -13.68 1.90 -2.48
C ILE A 138 -14.42 0.68 -1.92
N GLY A 139 -13.75 -0.12 -1.09
CA GLY A 139 -14.35 -1.27 -0.42
C GLY A 139 -15.52 -0.90 0.48
N ALA A 140 -15.44 0.25 1.16
CA ALA A 140 -16.53 0.77 1.98
C ALA A 140 -17.73 1.25 1.14
N LEU A 141 -17.46 1.89 -0.01
CA LEU A 141 -18.49 2.48 -0.87
C LEU A 141 -19.21 1.47 -1.75
N ARG A 142 -18.63 0.29 -2.00
CA ARG A 142 -19.18 -0.68 -2.96
C ARG A 142 -20.61 -1.09 -2.57
N PRO A 143 -21.61 -0.81 -3.43
CA PRO A 143 -22.96 -1.34 -3.25
C PRO A 143 -22.94 -2.86 -3.44
N ARG A 144 -23.78 -3.57 -2.70
CA ARG A 144 -24.00 -5.01 -2.87
C ARG A 144 -24.47 -5.21 -4.32
N GLN A 145 -23.66 -5.86 -5.15
CA GLN A 145 -23.93 -5.93 -6.59
C GLN A 145 -25.20 -6.73 -6.83
N SER A 146 -26.21 -6.09 -7.43
CA SER A 146 -27.36 -6.82 -7.99
C SER A 146 -26.94 -7.52 -9.29
N SER A 147 -27.50 -8.70 -9.56
CA SER A 147 -27.31 -9.51 -10.77
C SER A 147 -27.91 -8.87 -12.03
N ALA A 148 -27.59 -7.62 -12.30
CA ALA A 148 -27.95 -6.98 -13.56
C ALA A 148 -27.06 -7.53 -14.69
N ALA A 149 -27.63 -7.66 -15.89
CA ALA A 149 -26.96 -8.16 -17.08
C ALA A 149 -25.67 -7.39 -17.39
N VAL A 150 -24.64 -8.12 -17.84
CA VAL A 150 -23.34 -7.58 -18.22
C VAL A 150 -23.46 -6.93 -19.60
N SER A 151 -23.24 -5.62 -19.69
CA SER A 151 -23.17 -4.90 -20.97
C SER A 151 -21.71 -4.61 -21.28
N ARG A 152 -21.13 -5.37 -22.21
CA ARG A 152 -19.73 -5.24 -22.60
C ARG A 152 -19.59 -4.05 -23.54
N SER A 153 -18.70 -3.11 -23.23
CA SER A 153 -18.46 -1.96 -24.12
C SER A 153 -16.97 -1.65 -24.21
N ALA A 154 -16.48 -1.58 -25.46
CA ALA A 154 -15.09 -1.25 -25.79
C ALA A 154 -14.68 0.13 -25.26
N LEU A 155 -15.62 1.05 -25.09
CA LEU A 155 -15.37 2.40 -24.56
C LEU A 155 -14.85 2.36 -23.11
N TRP A 156 -15.16 1.30 -22.35
CA TRP A 156 -14.66 1.13 -20.98
C TRP A 156 -13.22 0.58 -20.91
N MET A 157 -12.61 0.19 -22.02
CA MET A 157 -11.20 -0.21 -22.04
C MET A 157 -10.26 1.00 -21.92
N ALA A 158 -10.60 2.12 -22.56
CA ALA A 158 -9.81 3.35 -22.52
C ALA A 158 -9.51 3.84 -21.08
N PRO A 159 -10.48 3.97 -20.16
CA PRO A 159 -10.20 4.39 -18.79
C PRO A 159 -9.36 3.37 -18.01
N VAL A 160 -9.49 2.07 -18.30
CA VAL A 160 -8.64 1.03 -17.66
C VAL A 160 -7.19 1.16 -18.12
N ILE A 161 -6.96 1.34 -19.42
CA ILE A 161 -5.61 1.55 -19.97
C ILE A 161 -5.01 2.83 -19.40
N LEU A 162 -5.76 3.93 -19.37
CA LEU A 162 -5.32 5.19 -18.80
C LEU A 162 -4.95 5.03 -17.32
N ALA A 163 -5.76 4.33 -16.54
CA ALA A 163 -5.50 4.09 -15.13
C ALA A 163 -4.22 3.27 -14.89
N VAL A 164 -3.98 2.22 -15.67
CA VAL A 164 -2.73 1.45 -15.62
C VAL A 164 -1.55 2.35 -15.99
N ALA A 165 -1.66 3.11 -17.09
CA ALA A 165 -0.60 4.01 -17.54
C ALA A 165 -0.25 5.08 -16.50
N LEU A 166 -1.27 5.70 -15.87
CA LEU A 166 -1.08 6.69 -14.80
C LEU A 166 -0.38 6.07 -13.58
N ASN A 167 -0.84 4.89 -13.12
CA ASN A 167 -0.22 4.20 -12.00
C ASN A 167 1.24 3.83 -12.28
N SER A 168 1.51 3.21 -13.43
CA SER A 168 2.86 2.82 -13.84
C SER A 168 3.78 4.03 -14.02
N THR A 169 3.30 5.10 -14.66
CA THR A 169 4.09 6.32 -14.87
C THR A 169 4.44 6.98 -13.53
N LEU A 170 3.49 7.06 -12.60
CA LEU A 170 3.72 7.59 -11.27
C LEU A 170 4.78 6.77 -10.53
N LEU A 171 4.64 5.45 -10.49
CA LEU A 171 5.59 4.56 -9.83
C LEU A 171 6.99 4.69 -10.43
N ILE A 172 7.11 4.68 -11.76
CA ILE A 172 8.39 4.87 -12.44
C ILE A 172 8.98 6.22 -12.07
N ALA A 173 8.22 7.32 -12.22
CA ALA A 173 8.68 8.68 -11.94
C ALA A 173 9.21 8.84 -10.51
N LEU A 174 8.54 8.23 -9.51
CA LEU A 174 8.96 8.27 -8.11
C LEU A 174 10.22 7.45 -7.79
N HIS A 175 10.64 6.59 -8.72
CA HIS A 175 11.82 5.73 -8.58
C HIS A 175 12.93 6.08 -9.60
N VAL A 176 12.77 7.13 -10.41
CA VAL A 176 13.83 7.60 -11.31
C VAL A 176 14.95 8.24 -10.47
N PRO A 177 16.23 7.85 -10.65
CA PRO A 177 17.35 8.43 -9.91
C PRO A 177 17.42 9.96 -9.95
N ALA A 178 17.13 10.58 -11.09
CA ALA A 178 17.12 12.04 -11.22
C ALA A 178 16.06 12.75 -10.34
N VAL A 179 15.00 12.05 -9.94
CA VAL A 179 14.00 12.56 -8.99
C VAL A 179 14.49 12.37 -7.54
N HIS A 180 15.24 11.29 -7.27
CA HIS A 180 15.93 11.11 -5.99
C HIS A 180 16.98 12.18 -5.77
N ASP A 181 17.80 12.50 -6.78
CA ASP A 181 18.85 13.53 -6.67
C ASP A 181 18.27 14.90 -6.29
N ARG A 182 17.16 15.31 -6.93
CA ARG A 182 16.45 16.55 -6.55
C ARG A 182 15.69 16.43 -5.23
N GLY A 183 15.33 15.22 -4.84
CA GLY A 183 14.66 14.93 -3.58
C GLY A 183 15.58 15.04 -2.37
N MET A 184 16.87 14.77 -2.54
CA MET A 184 17.89 14.90 -1.50
C MET A 184 18.06 16.35 -1.01
N ASP A 185 17.72 17.33 -1.86
CA ASP A 185 17.76 18.75 -1.50
C ASP A 185 16.51 19.21 -0.71
N LEU A 186 15.49 18.36 -0.60
CA LEU A 186 14.23 18.71 0.07
C LEU A 186 14.26 18.31 1.55
N ALA A 187 13.78 19.20 2.42
CA ALA A 187 13.59 18.87 3.84
C ALA A 187 12.46 17.84 4.07
N ALA A 188 11.52 17.74 3.13
CA ALA A 188 10.41 16.79 3.17
C ALA A 188 9.83 16.58 1.76
N VAL A 189 9.27 15.39 1.50
CA VAL A 189 8.50 15.09 0.29
C VAL A 189 7.41 16.15 0.10
N PRO A 190 7.14 16.73 -1.08
CA PRO A 190 6.13 17.80 -1.22
C PRO A 190 4.71 17.38 -0.83
N LEU A 191 3.95 18.25 -0.15
CA LEU A 191 2.60 17.93 0.36
C LEU A 191 1.63 17.59 -0.78
N TRP A 192 1.74 18.27 -1.93
CA TRP A 192 0.88 18.05 -3.09
C TRP A 192 1.01 16.64 -3.68
N LEU A 193 2.10 15.92 -3.38
CA LEU A 193 2.29 14.57 -3.88
C LEU A 193 1.31 13.59 -3.23
N ALA A 194 0.94 13.79 -1.96
CA ALA A 194 0.00 12.94 -1.26
C ALA A 194 -1.38 12.87 -1.94
N PRO A 195 -2.09 13.99 -2.22
CA PRO A 195 -3.36 13.94 -2.93
C PRO A 195 -3.22 13.43 -4.37
N LEU A 196 -2.08 13.65 -5.05
CA LEU A 196 -1.84 13.06 -6.37
C LEU A 196 -1.78 11.53 -6.31
N VAL A 197 -0.95 10.98 -5.41
CA VAL A 197 -0.79 9.53 -5.21
C VAL A 197 -2.12 8.89 -4.85
N VAL A 198 -2.87 9.48 -3.91
CA VAL A 198 -4.21 9.01 -3.53
C VAL A 198 -5.17 9.03 -4.72
N SER A 199 -5.16 10.10 -5.52
CA SER A 199 -6.05 10.22 -6.68
C SER A 199 -5.74 9.17 -7.75
N VAL A 200 -4.47 8.94 -8.06
CA VAL A 200 -4.04 7.90 -9.00
C VAL A 200 -4.43 6.51 -8.48
N GLY A 201 -4.19 6.24 -7.19
CA GLY A 201 -4.60 4.99 -6.56
C GLY A 201 -6.12 4.78 -6.61
N LEU A 202 -6.90 5.81 -6.29
CA LEU A 202 -8.37 5.76 -6.39
C LEU A 202 -8.84 5.47 -7.82
N VAL A 203 -8.29 6.15 -8.82
CA VAL A 203 -8.63 5.93 -10.24
C VAL A 203 -8.26 4.50 -10.66
N PHE A 204 -7.07 4.03 -10.31
CA PHE A 204 -6.62 2.67 -10.60
C PHE A 204 -7.52 1.62 -9.96
N TRP A 205 -7.72 1.67 -8.66
CA TRP A 205 -8.54 0.66 -7.97
C TRP A 205 -10.03 0.78 -8.31
N ALA A 206 -10.56 1.97 -8.59
CA ALA A 206 -11.94 2.15 -9.01
C ALA A 206 -12.20 1.55 -10.40
N THR A 207 -11.29 1.79 -11.35
CA THR A 207 -11.40 1.19 -12.69
C THR A 207 -11.28 -0.32 -12.63
N ILE A 208 -10.48 -0.89 -11.72
CA ILE A 208 -10.43 -2.35 -11.51
C ILE A 208 -11.67 -2.87 -10.78
N LEU A 209 -12.18 -2.24 -9.73
CA LEU A 209 -13.19 -2.82 -8.84
C LEU A 209 -14.64 -2.46 -9.18
N LEU A 210 -14.89 -1.29 -9.78
CA LEU A 210 -16.24 -0.77 -10.02
C LEU A 210 -16.74 -1.02 -11.45
N THR A 211 -15.87 -1.34 -12.41
CA THR A 211 -16.22 -1.59 -13.82
C THR A 211 -16.70 -3.02 -14.09
N THR A 212 -17.07 -3.79 -13.06
CA THR A 212 -17.38 -5.23 -13.16
C THR A 212 -18.49 -5.57 -14.16
N ARG A 213 -19.38 -4.62 -14.46
CA ARG A 213 -20.50 -4.81 -15.41
C ARG A 213 -20.13 -4.45 -16.85
N HIS A 214 -19.04 -3.74 -17.05
CA HIS A 214 -18.69 -3.10 -18.32
C HIS A 214 -17.42 -3.67 -18.97
N VAL A 215 -16.48 -4.16 -18.17
CA VAL A 215 -15.18 -4.67 -18.63
C VAL A 215 -15.04 -6.14 -18.26
N ASP A 216 -14.53 -6.92 -19.22
CA ASP A 216 -14.25 -8.35 -19.06
C ASP A 216 -13.36 -8.60 -17.81
N PRO A 217 -13.71 -9.57 -16.94
CA PRO A 217 -12.87 -9.97 -15.82
C PRO A 217 -11.42 -10.29 -16.21
N ARG A 218 -11.17 -10.89 -17.38
CA ARG A 218 -9.83 -11.18 -17.89
C ARG A 218 -9.02 -9.90 -18.13
N VAL A 219 -9.64 -8.88 -18.73
CA VAL A 219 -9.00 -7.57 -18.95
C VAL A 219 -8.71 -6.87 -17.63
N ARG A 220 -9.67 -6.86 -16.70
CA ARG A 220 -9.47 -6.28 -15.35
C ARG A 220 -8.36 -6.99 -14.58
N ARG A 221 -8.29 -8.33 -14.66
CA ARG A 221 -7.21 -9.11 -14.05
C ARG A 221 -5.86 -8.78 -14.68
N CYS A 222 -5.80 -8.73 -16.02
CA CYS A 222 -4.57 -8.37 -16.74
C CYS A 222 -4.10 -6.97 -16.38
N ALA A 223 -4.99 -5.97 -16.41
CA ALA A 223 -4.69 -4.58 -16.04
C ALA A 223 -4.16 -4.47 -14.60
N MET A 224 -4.77 -5.18 -13.65
CA MET A 224 -4.29 -5.24 -12.28
C MET A 224 -2.90 -5.87 -12.18
N ILE A 225 -2.68 -7.01 -12.85
CA ILE A 225 -1.35 -7.66 -12.87
C ILE A 225 -0.31 -6.70 -13.45
N VAL A 226 -0.53 -6.19 -14.66
CA VAL A 226 0.41 -5.26 -15.33
C VAL A 226 0.71 -4.03 -14.46
N GLY A 227 -0.31 -3.44 -13.83
CA GLY A 227 -0.12 -2.30 -12.94
C GLY A 227 0.73 -2.62 -11.70
N GLN A 228 0.66 -3.85 -11.19
CA GLN A 228 1.40 -4.31 -10.01
C GLN A 228 2.80 -4.87 -10.36
N GLU A 229 2.98 -5.41 -11.57
CA GLU A 229 4.28 -5.89 -12.06
C GLU A 229 5.31 -4.76 -12.11
N VAL A 230 4.91 -3.53 -12.50
CA VAL A 230 5.82 -2.38 -12.47
C VAL A 230 6.35 -2.14 -11.05
N ALA A 231 5.47 -2.24 -10.06
CA ALA A 231 5.86 -2.09 -8.67
C ALA A 231 6.80 -3.23 -8.21
N ALA A 232 6.47 -4.47 -8.57
CA ALA A 232 7.28 -5.64 -8.24
C ALA A 232 8.67 -5.59 -8.88
N ILE A 233 8.78 -5.16 -10.15
CA ILE A 233 10.04 -4.99 -10.86
C ILE A 233 10.90 -3.91 -10.20
N LEU A 234 10.30 -2.77 -9.83
CA LEU A 234 11.00 -1.70 -9.11
C LEU A 234 11.50 -2.19 -7.74
N GLY A 235 10.65 -2.86 -6.95
CA GLY A 235 11.03 -3.44 -5.66
C GLY A 235 12.16 -4.47 -5.79
N LEU A 236 12.11 -5.33 -6.81
CA LEU A 236 13.16 -6.31 -7.09
C LEU A 236 14.46 -5.64 -7.55
N ALA A 237 14.38 -4.60 -8.38
CA ALA A 237 15.57 -3.84 -8.82
C ALA A 237 16.30 -3.23 -7.62
N VAL A 238 15.56 -2.64 -6.68
CA VAL A 238 16.12 -2.08 -5.44
C VAL A 238 16.70 -3.17 -4.53
N LEU A 239 16.09 -4.37 -4.51
CA LEU A 239 16.61 -5.51 -3.75
C LEU A 239 17.99 -5.97 -4.26
N ILE A 240 18.11 -6.13 -5.58
CA ILE A 240 19.31 -6.64 -6.25
C ILE A 240 20.43 -5.60 -6.20
N ARG A 241 20.11 -4.35 -6.53
CA ARG A 241 21.09 -3.27 -6.65
C ARG A 241 20.60 -2.03 -5.89
N PRO A 242 20.84 -1.96 -4.56
CA PRO A 242 20.58 -0.75 -3.81
C PRO A 242 21.46 0.37 -4.36
N PHE A 243 20.85 1.54 -4.56
CA PHE A 243 21.52 2.73 -5.02
C PHE A 243 22.18 3.47 -3.83
N PRO A 244 23.47 3.82 -3.87
CA PRO A 244 24.17 4.39 -2.72
C PRO A 244 23.83 5.87 -2.41
N TYR A 245 22.76 6.45 -2.96
CA TYR A 245 22.54 7.90 -2.97
C TYR A 245 22.00 8.51 -1.66
N MET A 246 21.57 7.70 -0.68
CA MET A 246 21.10 8.24 0.61
C MET A 246 22.31 8.53 1.51
N HIS A 247 22.91 9.71 1.35
CA HIS A 247 24.05 10.16 2.16
C HIS A 247 23.69 10.64 3.57
N HIS A 248 22.41 10.61 3.95
CA HIS A 248 21.96 11.08 5.25
C HIS A 248 21.91 9.92 6.25
N ALA A 249 22.22 10.22 7.52
CA ALA A 249 22.02 9.27 8.60
C ALA A 249 20.54 8.89 8.64
N ASN A 250 20.23 7.64 8.27
CA ASN A 250 18.89 7.09 8.31
C ASN A 250 18.32 7.24 9.74
N PRO A 251 17.04 7.66 9.90
CA PRO A 251 16.44 7.91 11.22
C PRO A 251 16.45 6.67 12.14
N PHE A 252 16.63 5.48 11.57
CA PHE A 252 16.66 4.21 12.26
C PHE A 252 18.08 3.64 12.44
N GLY A 253 19.12 4.37 12.04
CA GLY A 253 20.50 3.89 12.10
C GLY A 253 20.80 2.75 11.11
N LEU A 254 19.92 2.50 10.15
CA LEU A 254 20.12 1.48 9.11
C LEU A 254 21.12 1.99 8.05
N SER A 255 21.91 1.07 7.50
CA SER A 255 22.68 1.39 6.29
C SER A 255 21.72 1.65 5.12
N SER A 256 22.11 2.54 4.19
CA SER A 256 21.32 2.86 2.99
C SER A 256 20.93 1.60 2.20
N ALA A 257 21.84 0.61 2.12
CA ALA A 257 21.57 -0.63 1.41
C ALA A 257 20.49 -1.49 2.08
N VAL A 258 20.51 -1.58 3.41
CA VAL A 258 19.50 -2.33 4.18
C VAL A 258 18.14 -1.64 4.11
N ASP A 259 18.10 -0.33 4.31
CA ASP A 259 16.87 0.48 4.24
C ASP A 259 16.18 0.35 2.87
N GLN A 260 16.96 0.43 1.79
CA GLN A 260 16.42 0.27 0.43
C GLN A 260 15.89 -1.14 0.17
N ARG A 261 16.64 -2.18 0.55
CA ARG A 261 16.18 -3.57 0.41
C ARG A 261 14.90 -3.82 1.18
N LEU A 262 14.78 -3.31 2.40
CA LEU A 262 13.55 -3.41 3.19
C LEU A 262 12.38 -2.68 2.53
N GLY A 263 12.62 -1.49 1.96
CA GLY A 263 11.61 -0.78 1.17
C GLY A 263 11.15 -1.60 -0.04
N GLY A 264 12.07 -2.20 -0.81
CA GLY A 264 11.74 -3.08 -1.93
C GLY A 264 10.98 -4.34 -1.52
N ILE A 265 11.34 -4.96 -0.40
CA ILE A 265 10.61 -6.11 0.18
C ILE A 265 9.18 -5.71 0.56
N LEU A 266 9.02 -4.57 1.24
CA LEU A 266 7.72 -4.07 1.67
C LEU A 266 6.81 -3.83 0.47
N MET A 267 7.31 -3.13 -0.54
CA MET A 267 6.58 -2.84 -1.78
C MET A 267 6.16 -4.14 -2.48
N PHE A 268 7.06 -5.12 -2.61
CA PHE A 268 6.75 -6.42 -3.20
C PHE A 268 5.66 -7.17 -2.41
N ALA A 269 5.79 -7.20 -1.08
CA ALA A 269 4.84 -7.87 -0.18
C ALA A 269 3.45 -7.22 -0.22
N ALA A 270 3.39 -5.88 -0.18
CA ALA A 270 2.14 -5.12 -0.25
C ALA A 270 1.42 -5.34 -1.60
N CYS A 271 2.17 -5.28 -2.70
CA CYS A 271 1.64 -5.57 -4.03
C CYS A 271 1.07 -7.00 -4.13
N ALA A 272 1.82 -7.98 -3.63
CA ALA A 272 1.38 -9.38 -3.58
C ALA A 272 0.11 -9.54 -2.72
N ALA A 273 0.08 -8.92 -1.54
CA ALA A 273 -1.03 -8.98 -0.59
C ALA A 273 -2.32 -8.37 -1.16
N ALA A 274 -2.20 -7.28 -1.94
CA ALA A 274 -3.33 -6.67 -2.62
C ALA A 274 -3.77 -7.45 -3.86
N ALA A 275 -2.83 -7.80 -4.74
CA ALA A 275 -3.12 -8.38 -6.05
C ALA A 275 -3.59 -9.83 -5.99
N MET A 276 -2.98 -10.68 -5.16
CA MET A 276 -3.28 -12.13 -5.16
C MET A 276 -4.74 -12.44 -4.75
N PRO A 277 -5.29 -11.87 -3.65
CA PRO A 277 -6.67 -12.15 -3.27
C PRO A 277 -7.67 -11.58 -4.28
N LEU A 278 -7.37 -10.42 -4.88
CA LEU A 278 -8.21 -9.81 -5.89
C LEU A 278 -8.19 -10.61 -7.21
N ALA A 279 -7.02 -11.11 -7.62
CA ALA A 279 -6.88 -11.94 -8.81
C ALA A 279 -7.72 -13.22 -8.69
N LYS A 280 -7.67 -13.88 -7.53
CA LYS A 280 -8.50 -15.07 -7.23
C LYS A 280 -10.00 -14.76 -7.29
N ARG A 281 -10.43 -13.57 -6.87
CA ARG A 281 -11.84 -13.14 -6.92
C ARG A 281 -12.31 -12.73 -8.31
N ILE A 282 -11.41 -12.29 -9.19
CA ILE A 282 -11.72 -11.86 -10.55
C ILE A 282 -11.65 -13.05 -11.54
N ALA A 283 -10.93 -14.12 -11.20
CA ALA A 283 -10.80 -15.30 -12.05
C ALA A 283 -12.18 -15.87 -12.48
N PRO A 284 -12.34 -16.24 -13.77
CA PRO A 284 -13.54 -16.93 -14.22
C PRO A 284 -13.75 -18.21 -13.40
N GLN A 285 -14.97 -18.47 -12.91
CA GLN A 285 -15.32 -19.78 -12.39
C GLN A 285 -15.50 -20.74 -13.56
N GLU A 286 -14.40 -21.21 -14.12
CA GLU A 286 -14.39 -21.99 -15.37
C GLU A 286 -14.61 -23.50 -15.15
N HIS A 287 -15.00 -23.97 -13.96
CA HIS A 287 -15.14 -25.42 -13.64
C HIS A 287 -16.36 -25.75 -12.77
N ARG A 288 -17.58 -25.48 -13.24
CA ARG A 288 -18.79 -26.06 -12.62
C ARG A 288 -19.91 -26.30 -13.63
N THR A 289 -19.58 -26.90 -14.76
CA THR A 289 -20.57 -27.31 -15.78
C THR A 289 -20.30 -28.70 -16.36
N GLU A 290 -19.36 -29.48 -15.83
CA GLU A 290 -19.09 -30.85 -16.33
C GLU A 290 -19.67 -31.98 -15.44
N ASP A 291 -20.20 -31.71 -14.24
CA ASP A 291 -20.64 -32.79 -13.32
C ASP A 291 -22.14 -33.13 -13.34
N HIS A 292 -22.92 -32.68 -14.33
CA HIS A 292 -24.36 -33.02 -14.44
C HIS A 292 -24.76 -33.62 -15.79
N VAL A 293 -23.84 -34.34 -16.42
CA VAL A 293 -24.20 -35.33 -17.44
C VAL A 293 -23.68 -36.67 -16.94
N HIS A 294 -24.50 -37.37 -16.15
CA HIS A 294 -24.67 -38.83 -16.16
C HIS A 294 -25.88 -39.20 -15.32
#